data_AF-A0A9D8RQH3-F1
#
_entry.id   AF-A0A9D8RQH3-F1
#
_cell.length_a   1.000
_cell.length_b   1.000
_cell.length_c   1.000
_cell.angle_alpha   90.00
_cell.angle_beta   90.00
_cell.angle_gamma   90.00
#
_symmetry.space_group_name_H-M   'P 1'
#
loop_
_entity.id
_entity.type
_entity.pdbx_description
1 polymer ?
#
loop_
_entity_poly.entity_id
_entity_poly.type
_entity_poly.pdbx_seq_one_letter_code
_entity_poly.pdbx_strand_id
1 'polypeptide(L)'
;MYQKRGFTLIELLVVVLIIGILAAVALPQYQKAVYKSRMTEGFLVMRSIVTAEEAYYMANGSYTDNFEDLDIQYPESDHFAVQFIATGGNRYAGLSLDFTFAPVSLEYTLHSVNSGNIGKYYCRAPLNDATAGKLCAGLGKFSHQNSTTVYYLISGGQG
;
A
#
# COMPACT_ATOMS: atom_id res chain seq x y z
N MET A 1 -2.61 -63.00 -0.93
CA MET A 1 -3.78 -62.20 -0.49
C MET A 1 -3.25 -60.91 0.13
N TYR A 2 -3.41 -59.77 -0.54
CA TYR A 2 -2.89 -58.49 -0.08
C TYR A 2 -3.83 -57.92 0.98
N GLN A 3 -3.43 -57.94 2.26
CA GLN A 3 -4.19 -57.29 3.31
C GLN A 3 -4.12 -55.77 3.11
N LYS A 4 -5.25 -55.15 2.77
CA LYS A 4 -5.37 -53.69 2.78
C LYS A 4 -5.23 -53.23 4.22
N ARG A 5 -4.04 -52.71 4.58
CA ARG A 5 -3.84 -51.97 5.83
C ARG A 5 -4.62 -50.67 5.72
N GLY A 6 -5.72 -50.57 6.46
CA GLY A 6 -6.49 -49.33 6.59
C GLY A 6 -5.78 -48.35 7.53
N PHE A 7 -5.88 -47.05 7.22
CA PHE A 7 -5.42 -45.98 8.08
C PHE A 7 -6.18 -46.00 9.42
N THR A 8 -5.49 -45.76 10.53
CA THR A 8 -6.14 -45.67 11.84
C THR A 8 -6.75 -44.28 12.06
N LEU A 9 -7.88 -44.22 12.79
CA LEU A 9 -8.49 -42.93 13.16
C LEU A 9 -7.56 -42.06 14.01
N ILE A 10 -6.71 -42.70 14.83
CA ILE A 10 -5.74 -41.99 15.66
C ILE A 10 -4.60 -41.39 14.83
N GLU A 11 -4.14 -42.06 13.77
CA GLU A 11 -3.15 -41.48 12.84
C GLU A 11 -3.69 -40.21 12.17
N LEU A 12 -4.95 -40.24 11.71
CA LEU A 12 -5.56 -39.06 11.12
C LEU A 12 -5.75 -37.92 12.14
N LEU A 13 -6.07 -38.24 13.39
CA LEU A 13 -6.25 -37.23 14.43
C LEU A 13 -4.95 -36.49 14.76
N VAL A 14 -3.83 -37.21 14.89
CA VAL A 14 -2.52 -36.59 15.15
C VAL A 14 -2.07 -35.73 13.97
N VAL A 15 -2.32 -36.17 12.72
CA VAL A 15 -1.99 -35.39 11.52
C VAL A 15 -2.77 -34.07 11.48
N VAL A 16 -4.09 -34.11 11.71
CA VAL A 16 -4.91 -32.90 11.73
C VAL A 16 -4.49 -31.96 12.86
N LEU A 17 -4.11 -32.49 14.03
CA LEU A 17 -3.59 -31.71 15.14
C LEU A 17 -2.29 -30.98 14.76
N ILE A 18 -1.34 -31.66 14.13
CA ILE A 18 -0.07 -31.05 13.69
C ILE A 18 -0.33 -29.97 12.64
N ILE A 19 -1.17 -30.25 11.63
CA ILE A 19 -1.54 -29.27 10.58
C ILE A 19 -2.23 -28.04 11.21
N GLY A 20 -3.09 -28.23 12.21
CA GLY A 20 -3.76 -27.15 12.92
C GLY A 20 -2.79 -26.19 13.61
N ILE A 21 -1.77 -26.71 14.30
CA ILE A 21 -0.74 -25.89 14.95
C ILE A 21 0.08 -25.11 13.91
N LEU A 22 0.51 -25.78 12.84
CA LEU A 22 1.29 -25.14 11.78
C LEU A 22 0.48 -24.04 11.08
N ALA A 23 -0.79 -24.28 10.78
CA ALA A 23 -1.67 -23.30 10.14
C ALA A 23 -1.89 -22.05 11.02
N ALA A 24 -2.04 -22.21 12.33
CA ALA A 24 -2.26 -21.10 13.25
C ALA A 24 -1.10 -20.08 13.26
N VAL A 25 0.14 -20.55 13.11
CA VAL A 25 1.33 -19.68 13.04
C VAL A 25 1.57 -19.17 11.62
N ALA A 26 1.36 -20.01 10.60
CA ALA A 26 1.67 -19.68 9.22
C ALA A 26 0.72 -18.63 8.61
N LEU A 27 -0.57 -18.68 8.94
CA LEU A 27 -1.59 -17.82 8.34
C LEU A 27 -1.37 -16.31 8.56
N PRO A 28 -1.13 -15.80 9.79
CA PRO A 28 -0.89 -14.37 9.98
C PRO A 28 0.40 -13.89 9.30
N GLN A 29 1.43 -14.74 9.26
CA GLN A 29 2.67 -14.43 8.55
C GLN A 29 2.45 -14.35 7.03
N TYR A 30 1.69 -15.29 6.47
CA TYR A 30 1.32 -15.29 5.05
C TYR A 30 0.53 -14.03 4.67
N GLN A 31 -0.48 -13.64 5.45
CA GLN A 31 -1.25 -12.41 5.22
C GLN A 31 -0.36 -11.16 5.19
N LYS A 32 0.57 -11.04 6.14
CA LYS A 32 1.52 -9.92 6.15
C LYS A 32 2.38 -9.87 4.89
N ALA A 33 2.84 -11.03 4.39
CA ALA A 33 3.62 -11.10 3.17
C ALA A 33 2.80 -10.68 1.94
N VAL A 34 1.55 -11.15 1.84
CA VAL A 34 0.62 -10.77 0.76
C VAL A 34 0.33 -9.27 0.78
N TYR A 35 0.06 -8.69 1.94
CA TYR A 35 -0.19 -7.25 2.07
C TYR A 35 1.02 -6.44 1.63
N LYS A 36 2.23 -6.82 2.05
CA LYS A 36 3.46 -6.15 1.61
C LYS A 36 3.66 -6.24 0.09
N SER A 37 3.33 -7.38 -0.53
CA SER A 37 3.40 -7.55 -1.98
C SER A 37 2.44 -6.59 -2.69
N ARG A 38 1.17 -6.53 -2.27
CA ARG A 38 0.15 -5.64 -2.83
C ARG A 38 0.50 -4.15 -2.67
N MET A 39 1.08 -3.78 -1.52
CA MET A 39 1.56 -2.41 -1.31
C MET A 39 2.73 -2.05 -2.23
N THR A 40 3.61 -3.01 -2.50
CA THR A 40 4.74 -2.82 -3.42
C THR A 40 4.23 -2.61 -4.85
N GLU A 41 3.24 -3.38 -5.28
CA GLU A 41 2.57 -3.22 -6.57
C GLU A 41 1.93 -1.84 -6.70
N GLY A 42 1.11 -1.42 -5.72
CA GLY A 42 0.51 -0.08 -5.71
C GLY A 42 1.57 1.02 -5.75
N PHE A 43 2.68 0.85 -5.03
CA PHE A 43 3.79 1.81 -5.06
C PHE A 43 4.44 1.96 -6.45
N LEU A 44 4.55 0.87 -7.22
CA LEU A 44 5.04 0.91 -8.61
C LEU A 44 4.06 1.67 -9.51
N VAL A 45 2.75 1.42 -9.36
CA VAL A 45 1.72 2.17 -10.08
C VAL A 45 1.79 3.66 -9.72
N MET A 46 1.92 4.00 -8.43
CA MET A 46 2.09 5.38 -7.99
C MET A 46 3.25 6.08 -8.71
N ARG A 47 4.41 5.41 -8.79
CA ARG A 47 5.59 5.97 -9.45
C ARG A 47 5.37 6.23 -10.93
N SER A 48 4.67 5.33 -11.62
CA SER A 48 4.34 5.52 -13.04
C SER A 48 3.48 6.77 -13.27
N ILE A 49 2.48 6.98 -12.41
CA ILE A 49 1.61 8.16 -12.47
C ILE A 49 2.40 9.42 -12.15
N VAL A 50 3.26 9.39 -11.13
CA VAL A 50 4.12 10.53 -10.77
C VAL A 50 5.04 10.94 -11.92
N THR A 51 5.67 9.97 -12.59
CA THR A 51 6.52 10.27 -13.76
C THR A 51 5.73 10.88 -14.91
N ALA A 52 4.49 10.42 -15.14
CA ALA A 52 3.61 11.01 -16.15
C ALA A 52 3.18 12.43 -15.78
N GLU A 53 2.81 12.67 -14.52
CA GLU A 53 2.50 14.01 -13.98
C GLU A 53 3.68 14.98 -14.11
N GLU A 54 4.91 14.52 -13.85
CA GLU A 54 6.12 15.32 -14.04
C GLU A 54 6.33 15.70 -15.52
N ALA A 55 6.11 14.76 -16.44
CA ALA A 55 6.18 15.03 -17.88
C ALA A 55 5.07 16.00 -18.34
N TYR A 56 3.85 15.82 -17.85
CA TYR A 56 2.72 16.72 -18.13
C TYR A 56 2.99 18.13 -17.59
N TYR A 57 3.53 18.25 -16.38
CA TYR A 57 3.93 19.53 -15.81
C TYR A 57 4.98 20.25 -16.65
N MET A 58 5.97 19.54 -17.20
CA MET A 58 6.97 20.14 -18.09
C MET A 58 6.36 20.69 -19.39
N ALA A 59 5.29 20.07 -19.89
CA ALA A 59 4.59 20.51 -21.10
C ALA A 59 3.59 21.65 -20.84
N ASN A 60 2.84 21.58 -19.75
CA ASN A 60 1.64 22.41 -19.52
C ASN A 60 1.82 23.42 -18.38
N GLY A 61 2.86 23.30 -17.56
CA GLY A 61 3.14 24.18 -16.42
C GLY A 61 2.25 23.95 -15.19
N SER A 62 1.41 22.91 -15.20
CA SER A 62 0.55 22.51 -14.10
C SER A 62 0.34 21.00 -14.09
N TYR A 63 0.06 20.43 -12.91
CA TYR A 63 -0.39 19.04 -12.76
C TYR A 63 -1.87 18.91 -13.16
N THR A 64 -2.28 17.71 -13.58
CA THR A 64 -3.68 17.39 -13.93
C THR A 64 -4.34 16.54 -12.84
N ASP A 65 -5.65 16.37 -12.93
CA ASP A 65 -6.43 15.38 -12.18
C ASP A 65 -7.19 14.42 -13.07
N ASN A 66 -6.96 14.49 -14.38
CA ASN A 66 -7.54 13.58 -15.32
C ASN A 66 -6.47 12.59 -15.77
N PHE A 67 -6.70 11.30 -15.50
CA PHE A 67 -5.82 10.23 -15.97
C PHE A 67 -5.72 10.18 -17.51
N GLU A 68 -6.75 10.66 -18.24
CA GLU A 68 -6.73 10.71 -19.70
C GLU A 68 -5.67 11.67 -20.25
N ASP A 69 -5.26 12.68 -19.47
CA ASP A 69 -4.23 13.64 -19.89
C ASP A 69 -2.80 13.09 -19.73
N LEU A 70 -2.64 11.98 -19.00
CA LEU A 70 -1.34 11.44 -18.62
C LEU A 70 -0.77 10.40 -19.59
N ASP A 71 -1.54 10.00 -20.63
CA ASP A 71 -1.15 9.00 -21.63
C ASP A 71 -0.49 7.74 -21.04
N ILE A 72 -1.00 7.28 -19.89
CA ILE A 72 -0.53 6.08 -19.21
C ILE A 72 -1.62 5.03 -19.15
N GLN A 73 -1.17 3.78 -19.18
CA GLN A 73 -1.99 2.63 -18.81
C GLN A 73 -1.41 2.01 -17.54
N TYR A 74 -2.23 1.95 -16.50
CA TYR A 74 -1.91 1.21 -15.29
C TYR A 74 -2.90 0.04 -15.12
N PRO A 75 -2.45 -1.09 -14.54
CA PRO A 75 -3.36 -2.20 -14.27
C PRO A 75 -4.42 -1.76 -13.26
N GLU A 76 -5.69 -1.94 -13.62
CA GLU A 76 -6.77 -1.86 -12.65
C GLU A 76 -6.56 -2.93 -11.57
N SER A 77 -6.85 -2.59 -10.32
CA SER A 77 -6.65 -3.50 -9.19
C SER A 77 -7.89 -3.57 -8.32
N ASP A 78 -8.19 -4.77 -7.82
CA ASP A 78 -9.23 -4.99 -6.81
C ASP A 78 -8.74 -4.66 -5.38
N HIS A 79 -7.47 -4.25 -5.24
CA HIS A 79 -6.79 -4.16 -3.95
C HIS A 79 -6.40 -2.75 -3.54
N PHE A 80 -6.38 -1.80 -4.48
CA PHE A 80 -6.19 -0.39 -4.21
C PHE A 80 -6.93 0.48 -5.24
N ALA A 81 -7.34 1.66 -4.81
CA ALA A 81 -7.87 2.71 -5.68
C ALA A 81 -6.90 3.89 -5.74
N VAL A 82 -6.75 4.48 -6.93
CA VAL A 82 -5.92 5.67 -7.15
C VAL A 82 -6.79 6.92 -7.11
N GLN A 83 -6.38 7.97 -6.39
CA GLN A 83 -7.10 9.24 -6.33
C GLN A 83 -6.16 10.45 -6.32
N PHE A 84 -6.55 11.52 -7.01
CA PHE A 84 -5.86 12.81 -6.90
C PHE A 84 -6.29 13.54 -5.63
N ILE A 85 -5.32 14.17 -4.95
CA ILE A 85 -5.55 14.91 -3.72
C ILE A 85 -5.48 16.41 -4.03
N ALA A 86 -6.57 17.14 -3.85
CA ALA A 86 -6.60 18.60 -3.98
C ALA A 86 -6.27 19.29 -2.65
N THR A 87 -5.50 20.39 -2.68
CA THR A 87 -5.24 21.24 -1.50
C THR A 87 -5.78 22.65 -1.72
N GLY A 88 -7.11 22.79 -1.71
CA GLY A 88 -7.81 24.08 -1.67
C GLY A 88 -7.59 25.01 -2.89
N GLY A 89 -8.68 25.47 -3.51
CA GLY A 89 -8.60 25.97 -4.89
C GLY A 89 -8.27 24.82 -5.86
N ASN A 90 -8.42 25.01 -7.16
CA ASN A 90 -8.29 23.93 -8.16
C ASN A 90 -6.83 23.47 -8.39
N ARG A 91 -6.02 23.39 -7.32
CA ARG A 91 -4.62 22.99 -7.33
C ARG A 91 -4.50 21.62 -6.69
N TYR A 92 -4.10 20.64 -7.49
CA TYR A 92 -3.76 19.31 -7.02
C TYR A 92 -2.43 19.35 -6.29
N ALA A 93 -2.37 18.60 -5.20
CA ALA A 93 -1.24 18.57 -4.30
C ALA A 93 -0.57 17.21 -4.23
N GLY A 94 -1.23 16.17 -4.73
CA GLY A 94 -0.70 14.82 -4.62
C GLY A 94 -1.59 13.74 -5.18
N LEU A 95 -1.17 12.52 -4.89
CA LEU A 95 -1.79 11.26 -5.29
C LEU A 95 -1.95 10.39 -4.04
N SER A 96 -3.11 9.77 -3.84
CA SER A 96 -3.33 8.72 -2.85
C SER A 96 -3.64 7.38 -3.51
N LEU A 97 -3.18 6.32 -2.85
CA LEU A 97 -3.56 4.94 -3.11
C LEU A 97 -4.17 4.37 -1.85
N ASP A 98 -5.48 4.13 -1.87
CA ASP A 98 -6.22 3.61 -0.73
C ASP A 98 -6.40 2.11 -0.87
N PHE A 99 -5.84 1.34 0.07
CA PHE A 99 -5.89 -0.12 0.02
C PHE A 99 -7.21 -0.67 0.58
N THR A 100 -7.79 -1.66 -0.09
CA THR A 100 -9.09 -2.23 0.30
C THR A 100 -8.98 -3.30 1.39
N PHE A 101 -7.79 -3.85 1.62
CA PHE A 101 -7.55 -4.95 2.57
C PHE A 101 -7.16 -4.48 3.99
N ALA A 102 -6.77 -3.23 4.14
CA ALA A 102 -6.38 -2.62 5.41
C ALA A 102 -6.60 -1.11 5.32
N PRO A 103 -6.89 -0.40 6.42
CA PRO A 103 -7.06 1.05 6.41
C PRO A 103 -5.69 1.73 6.32
N VAL A 104 -5.01 1.57 5.20
CA VAL A 104 -3.69 2.14 4.91
C VAL A 104 -3.74 2.81 3.56
N SER A 105 -3.04 3.94 3.43
CA SER A 105 -2.91 4.65 2.17
C SER A 105 -1.44 4.92 1.86
N LEU A 106 -1.05 4.88 0.58
CA LEU A 106 0.19 5.50 0.12
C LEU A 106 -0.13 6.87 -0.43
N GLU A 107 0.65 7.88 -0.06
CA GLU A 107 0.46 9.25 -0.49
C GLU A 107 1.75 9.77 -1.12
N TYR A 108 1.64 10.47 -2.24
CA TYR A 108 2.72 11.23 -2.86
C TYR A 108 2.34 12.69 -2.97
N THR A 109 3.27 13.60 -2.67
CA THR A 109 3.04 15.06 -2.75
C THR A 109 3.67 15.65 -4.01
N LEU A 110 2.84 15.96 -5.01
CA LEU A 110 3.23 16.60 -6.29
C LEU A 110 3.52 18.09 -6.11
N HIS A 111 2.68 18.77 -5.32
CA HIS A 111 2.75 20.20 -5.06
C HIS A 111 2.28 20.47 -3.64
N SER A 112 2.98 21.31 -2.89
CA SER A 112 2.58 21.67 -1.53
C SER A 112 2.81 23.15 -1.30
N VAL A 113 1.83 23.82 -0.67
CA VAL A 113 1.98 25.20 -0.19
C VAL A 113 3.07 25.31 0.88
N ASN A 114 3.47 24.19 1.49
CA ASN A 114 4.62 24.06 2.36
C ASN A 114 5.72 23.27 1.62
N SER A 115 6.77 23.97 1.17
CA SER A 115 7.82 23.43 0.28
C SER A 115 8.59 22.23 0.83
N GLY A 116 8.53 21.99 2.14
CA GLY A 116 9.26 20.89 2.79
C GLY A 116 8.74 19.47 2.50
N ASN A 117 7.58 19.30 1.85
CA ASN A 117 6.96 17.98 1.64
C ASN A 117 6.87 17.52 0.19
N ILE A 118 7.26 18.35 -0.78
CA ILE A 118 7.21 18.02 -2.21
C ILE A 118 8.12 16.83 -2.50
N GLY A 119 7.69 15.93 -3.39
CA GLY A 119 8.48 14.79 -3.84
C GLY A 119 8.57 13.64 -2.83
N LYS A 120 7.80 13.69 -1.74
CA LYS A 120 7.85 12.66 -0.70
C LYS A 120 6.73 11.63 -0.82
N TYR A 121 7.12 10.38 -0.58
CA TYR A 121 6.24 9.23 -0.48
C TYR A 121 5.98 8.89 0.98
N TYR A 122 4.72 8.94 1.37
CA TYR A 122 4.25 8.59 2.70
C TYR A 122 3.40 7.32 2.68
N CYS A 123 3.52 6.52 3.74
CA CYS A 123 2.51 5.55 4.12
C CYS A 123 1.74 6.09 5.31
N ARG A 124 0.43 6.11 5.18
CA ARG A 124 -0.51 6.65 6.15
C ARG A 124 -1.27 5.51 6.81
N ALA A 125 -1.33 5.52 8.14
CA ALA A 125 -2.14 4.58 8.93
C ALA A 125 -2.93 5.30 10.04
N PRO A 126 -4.16 4.89 10.36
CA PRO A 126 -4.90 5.35 11.52
C PRO A 126 -4.19 5.01 12.83
N LEU A 127 -4.24 5.94 13.80
CA LEU A 127 -3.63 5.73 15.12
C LEU A 127 -4.34 4.65 15.95
N ASN A 128 -5.60 4.37 15.66
CA ASN A 128 -6.39 3.33 16.33
C ASN A 128 -6.15 1.92 15.78
N ASP A 129 -5.34 1.76 14.72
CA ASP A 129 -5.04 0.46 14.11
C ASP A 129 -3.54 0.14 14.16
N ALA A 130 -3.15 -0.66 15.16
CA ALA A 130 -1.76 -1.09 15.35
C ALA A 130 -1.25 -1.99 14.22
N THR A 131 -2.14 -2.70 13.51
CA THR A 131 -1.77 -3.56 12.38
C THR A 131 -1.40 -2.68 11.18
N ALA A 132 -2.24 -1.69 10.87
CA ALA A 132 -1.96 -0.69 9.84
C ALA A 132 -0.65 0.06 10.11
N GLY A 133 -0.43 0.50 11.35
CA GLY A 133 0.83 1.14 11.76
C GLY A 133 2.05 0.25 11.54
N LYS A 134 1.97 -1.04 11.91
CA LYS A 134 3.06 -2.01 11.67
C LYS A 134 3.31 -2.28 10.19
N LEU A 135 2.28 -2.23 9.35
CA LEU A 135 2.43 -2.37 7.90
C LEU A 135 3.22 -1.18 7.33
N CYS A 136 2.82 0.05 7.64
CA CYS A 136 3.54 1.25 7.21
C CYS A 136 4.96 1.35 7.78
N ALA A 137 5.16 0.97 9.04
CA ALA A 137 6.49 0.91 9.66
C ALA A 137 7.41 -0.12 8.96
N GLY A 138 6.85 -1.12 8.29
CA GLY A 138 7.60 -2.08 7.49
C GLY A 138 8.05 -1.54 6.12
N LEU A 139 7.51 -0.41 5.68
CA LEU A 139 7.81 0.24 4.40
C LEU A 139 8.70 1.49 4.56
N GLY A 140 8.57 2.22 5.67
CA GLY A 140 9.25 3.48 5.87
C GLY A 140 9.57 3.79 7.33
N LYS A 141 10.17 4.95 7.57
CA LYS A 141 10.47 5.45 8.92
C LYS A 141 9.37 6.38 9.40
N PHE A 142 9.07 6.37 10.69
CA PHE A 142 8.15 7.32 11.29
C PHE A 142 8.56 8.76 10.93
N SER A 143 7.60 9.57 10.49
CA SER A 143 7.81 10.98 10.15
C SER A 143 7.12 11.91 11.14
N HIS A 144 5.80 11.84 11.19
CA HIS A 144 4.98 12.67 12.07
C HIS A 144 3.61 12.00 12.28
N GLN A 145 2.80 12.55 13.18
CA GLN A 145 1.44 12.11 13.41
C GLN A 145 0.55 13.30 13.76
N ASN A 146 -0.73 13.20 13.45
CA ASN A 146 -1.76 14.14 13.90
C ASN A 146 -2.68 13.42 14.91
N SER A 147 -3.85 13.98 15.22
CA SER A 147 -4.75 13.39 16.22
C SER A 147 -5.39 12.06 15.82
N THR A 148 -5.39 11.68 14.54
CA THR A 148 -6.08 10.47 14.03
C THR A 148 -5.17 9.53 13.24
N THR A 149 -4.01 10.01 12.79
CA THR A 149 -3.22 9.38 11.75
C THR A 149 -1.72 9.50 12.06
N VAL A 150 -0.97 8.44 11.75
CA VAL A 150 0.49 8.42 11.71
C VAL A 150 1.01 8.30 10.27
N TYR A 151 2.09 9.02 9.98
CA TYR A 151 2.75 9.08 8.68
C TYR A 151 4.16 8.50 8.76
N TYR A 152 4.47 7.62 7.81
CA TYR A 152 5.78 7.00 7.64
C TYR A 152 6.38 7.42 6.31
N LEU A 153 7.56 8.05 6.33
CA LEU A 153 8.30 8.42 5.13
C LEU A 153 8.97 7.17 4.53
N ILE A 154 8.57 6.79 3.32
CA ILE A 154 9.15 5.65 2.57
C ILE A 154 10.40 6.11 1.83
N SER A 155 10.25 7.20 1.08
CA SER A 155 11.30 7.75 0.22
C SER A 155 10.97 9.22 -0.05
N GLY A 156 11.98 10.08 -0.06
CA GLY A 156 11.86 11.46 -0.50
C GLY A 156 12.70 11.64 -1.76
N GLY A 157 12.08 12.07 -2.85
CA GLY A 157 12.80 12.63 -3.97
C GLY A 157 13.57 13.86 -3.49
N GLN A 158 14.87 13.90 -3.74
CA GLN A 158 15.58 15.17 -3.73
C GLN A 158 15.16 15.90 -5.00
N GLY A 159 14.37 16.96 -4.84
CA GLY A 159 14.38 18.05 -5.82
C GLY A 159 15.72 18.76 -5.77
#